data_AF-A0A350P1C2-F1
#
_entry.id   AF-A0A350P1C2-F1
#
_cell.length_a   1.000
_cell.length_b   1.000
_cell.length_c   1.000
_cell.angle_alpha   90.00
_cell.angle_beta   90.00
_cell.angle_gamma   90.00
#
_symmetry.space_group_name_H-M   'P 1'
#
loop_
_entity.id
_entity.type
_entity.pdbx_description
1 polymer ?
#
loop_
_entity_poly.entity_id
_entity_poly.type
_entity_poly.pdbx_seq_one_letter_code
_entity_poly.pdbx_strand_id
1 'polypeptide(L)'
;MATLILVLGDQLTPSLPVLSQADKANDRVLLAEVKEEATYVKHHKKKIAFLFSAMRHFAKQLTEHGFGVTYIKYDSAENKGSLLEQIKHTLAKGSFDHVKVTMPGEYRLYKSMQQWQQVLNVPVTIEDDPRFLATIDEFKQWADGRKQYRMEFFYR
;
A
#
# COMPACT_ATOMS: atom_id res chain seq x y z
N MET A 1 -11.53 12.05 -14.12
CA MET A 1 -10.34 11.97 -13.26
C MET A 1 -10.35 10.58 -12.65
N ALA A 2 -9.21 9.90 -12.59
CA ALA A 2 -9.15 8.49 -12.22
C ALA A 2 -7.92 8.23 -11.37
N THR A 3 -8.13 7.59 -10.22
CA THR A 3 -7.10 7.32 -9.23
C THR A 3 -6.55 5.91 -9.38
N LEU A 4 -5.23 5.77 -9.37
CA LEU A 4 -4.58 4.50 -9.15
C LEU A 4 -4.36 4.28 -7.65
N ILE A 5 -5.09 3.32 -7.07
CA ILE A 5 -5.02 2.99 -5.65
C ILE A 5 -4.07 1.80 -5.47
N LEU A 6 -2.89 2.04 -4.90
CA LEU A 6 -1.98 0.96 -4.53
C LEU A 6 -2.43 0.34 -3.19
N VAL A 7 -2.55 -0.98 -3.14
CA VAL A 7 -2.75 -1.74 -1.90
C VAL A 7 -1.57 -2.69 -1.66
N LEU A 8 -0.96 -2.58 -0.48
CA LEU A 8 0.17 -3.40 -0.06
C LEU A 8 -0.28 -4.76 0.50
N GLY A 9 0.66 -5.71 0.56
CA GLY A 9 0.38 -7.09 1.01
C GLY A 9 -0.06 -7.22 2.47
N ASP A 10 0.18 -6.21 3.30
CA ASP A 10 -0.23 -6.09 4.70
C ASP A 10 -1.46 -5.19 4.90
N GLN A 11 -2.04 -4.65 3.83
CA GLN A 11 -3.18 -3.71 3.82
C GLN A 11 -4.48 -4.34 3.28
N LEU A 12 -4.62 -5.66 3.38
CA LEU A 12 -5.74 -6.43 2.80
C LEU A 12 -7.03 -6.25 3.63
N THR A 13 -7.56 -5.03 3.65
CA THR A 13 -8.67 -4.60 4.49
C THR A 13 -9.62 -3.72 3.67
N PRO A 14 -10.84 -4.18 3.33
CA PRO A 14 -11.73 -3.44 2.41
C PRO A 14 -12.20 -2.08 2.96
N SER A 15 -12.21 -1.91 4.28
CA SER A 15 -12.68 -0.70 4.95
C SER A 15 -11.64 0.43 4.98
N LEU A 16 -10.40 0.19 4.52
CA LEU A 16 -9.39 1.25 4.45
C LEU A 16 -9.91 2.44 3.62
N PRO A 17 -9.68 3.70 4.04
CA PRO A 17 -10.21 4.89 3.37
C PRO A 17 -9.90 4.95 1.87
N VAL A 18 -8.68 4.59 1.47
CA VAL A 18 -8.25 4.51 0.06
C VAL A 18 -9.13 3.58 -0.80
N LEU A 19 -9.81 2.59 -0.19
CA LEU A 19 -10.73 1.68 -0.88
C LEU A 19 -12.19 2.04 -0.65
N SER A 20 -12.59 2.37 0.59
CA SER A 20 -14.00 2.64 0.92
C SER A 20 -14.52 3.95 0.33
N GLN A 21 -13.64 4.89 0.02
CA GLN A 21 -13.96 6.17 -0.64
C GLN A 21 -13.65 6.17 -2.14
N ALA A 22 -13.24 5.02 -2.71
CA ALA A 22 -12.89 4.92 -4.13
C ALA A 22 -14.13 5.06 -5.03
N ASP A 23 -13.96 5.76 -6.16
CA ASP A 23 -14.93 5.74 -7.25
C ASP A 23 -14.74 4.46 -8.06
N LYS A 24 -15.52 3.43 -7.75
CA LYS A 24 -15.42 2.11 -8.39
C LYS A 24 -15.56 2.13 -9.92
N ALA A 25 -16.20 3.16 -10.49
CA ALA A 25 -16.40 3.26 -11.93
C ALA A 25 -15.12 3.73 -12.65
N ASN A 26 -14.32 4.58 -12.00
CA ASN A 26 -13.19 5.26 -12.62
C ASN A 26 -11.83 4.83 -12.03
N ASP A 27 -11.78 4.55 -10.73
CA ASP A 27 -10.56 4.20 -10.03
C ASP A 27 -10.11 2.75 -10.31
N ARG A 28 -8.82 2.51 -10.15
CA ARG A 28 -8.20 1.20 -10.33
C ARG A 28 -7.38 0.84 -9.12
N VAL A 29 -7.67 -0.32 -8.52
CA VAL A 29 -6.85 -0.89 -7.47
C VAL A 29 -5.70 -1.68 -8.08
N LEU A 30 -4.47 -1.44 -7.63
CA LEU A 30 -3.27 -2.16 -8.01
C LEU A 30 -2.74 -2.98 -6.84
N LEU A 31 -2.53 -4.27 -7.06
CA LEU A 31 -1.76 -5.16 -6.19
C LEU A 31 -0.68 -5.85 -7.03
N ALA A 32 0.53 -5.97 -6.50
CA ALA A 32 1.65 -6.56 -7.22
C ALA A 32 2.56 -7.40 -6.31
N GLU A 33 2.79 -8.65 -6.69
CA GLU A 33 3.76 -9.54 -6.06
C GLU A 33 5.16 -9.24 -6.61
N VAL A 34 5.89 -8.28 -6.03
CA VAL A 34 7.16 -7.79 -6.61
C VAL A 34 8.40 -8.42 -5.96
N LYS A 35 9.47 -8.58 -6.74
CA LYS A 35 10.75 -9.17 -6.29
C LYS A 35 11.41 -8.36 -5.19
N GLU A 36 11.40 -7.03 -5.29
CA GLU A 36 12.01 -6.15 -4.28
C GLU A 36 11.47 -6.45 -2.87
N GLU A 37 10.14 -6.51 -2.73
CA GLU A 37 9.47 -6.79 -1.45
C GLU A 37 9.58 -8.25 -1.02
N ALA A 38 9.78 -9.19 -1.95
CA ALA A 38 9.95 -10.61 -1.63
C ALA A 38 11.39 -10.99 -1.23
N THR A 39 12.37 -10.10 -1.46
CA THR A 39 13.80 -10.44 -1.34
C THR A 39 14.66 -9.45 -0.56
N TYR A 40 14.12 -8.31 -0.11
CA TYR A 40 14.89 -7.33 0.70
C TYR A 40 15.46 -7.94 1.99
N VAL A 41 14.80 -8.97 2.52
CA VAL A 41 15.36 -9.92 3.48
C VAL A 41 15.02 -11.35 3.07
N LYS A 42 15.70 -12.33 3.67
CA LYS A 42 15.42 -13.75 3.45
C LYS A 42 14.16 -14.17 4.19
N HIS A 43 12.99 -13.88 3.61
CA HIS A 43 11.72 -14.33 4.18
C HIS A 43 11.60 -15.85 4.20
N HIS A 44 10.93 -16.37 5.22
CA HIS A 44 10.56 -17.77 5.27
C HIS A 44 9.57 -18.10 4.14
N LYS A 45 9.73 -19.24 3.45
CA LYS A 45 8.89 -19.65 2.31
C LYS A 45 7.39 -19.58 2.61
N LYS A 46 6.98 -20.00 3.80
CA LYS A 46 5.57 -19.92 4.26
C LYS A 46 5.06 -18.48 4.39
N LYS A 47 5.89 -17.51 4.76
CA LYS A 47 5.49 -16.09 4.83
C LYS A 47 5.14 -15.58 3.42
N ILE A 48 5.99 -15.86 2.44
CA ILE A 48 5.78 -15.46 1.05
C ILE A 48 4.50 -16.11 0.52
N ALA A 49 4.36 -17.44 0.68
CA ALA A 49 3.18 -18.18 0.23
C ALA A 49 1.89 -17.67 0.88
N PHE A 50 1.91 -17.37 2.18
CA PHE A 50 0.78 -16.80 2.91
C PHE A 50 0.37 -15.44 2.34
N LEU A 51 1.32 -14.50 2.22
CA LEU A 51 1.04 -13.14 1.74
C LEU A 51 0.52 -13.15 0.30
N PHE A 52 1.17 -13.89 -0.60
CA PHE A 52 0.73 -13.96 -2.00
C PHE A 52 -0.66 -14.61 -2.12
N SER A 53 -0.91 -15.69 -1.37
CA SER A 53 -2.26 -16.29 -1.33
C SER A 53 -3.30 -15.29 -0.84
N ALA A 54 -3.04 -14.59 0.26
CA ALA A 54 -3.96 -13.60 0.82
C ALA A 54 -4.21 -12.45 -0.16
N MET A 55 -3.17 -11.92 -0.80
CA MET A 55 -3.28 -10.87 -1.82
C MET A 55 -4.14 -11.31 -3.01
N ARG A 56 -3.97 -12.53 -3.51
CA ARG A 56 -4.76 -13.08 -4.63
C ARG A 56 -6.24 -13.19 -4.26
N HIS A 57 -6.55 -13.71 -3.07
CA HIS A 57 -7.92 -13.83 -2.60
C HIS A 57 -8.56 -12.47 -2.35
N PHE A 58 -7.80 -11.52 -1.79
CA PHE A 58 -8.25 -10.16 -1.57
C PHE A 58 -8.53 -9.42 -2.89
N ALA A 59 -7.66 -9.56 -3.89
CA ALA A 59 -7.89 -9.01 -5.22
C ALA A 59 -9.17 -9.55 -5.86
N LYS A 60 -9.40 -10.87 -5.75
CA LYS A 60 -10.65 -11.50 -6.20
C LYS A 60 -11.86 -10.93 -5.44
N GLN A 61 -11.78 -10.83 -4.12
CA GLN A 61 -12.82 -10.24 -3.29
C GLN A 61 -13.16 -8.81 -3.76
N LEU A 62 -12.15 -7.95 -3.99
CA LEU A 62 -12.38 -6.59 -4.47
C LEU A 62 -13.09 -6.58 -5.85
N THR A 63 -12.67 -7.44 -6.78
CA THR A 63 -13.35 -7.57 -8.08
C THR A 63 -14.83 -7.96 -7.90
N GLU A 64 -15.14 -8.92 -7.02
CA GLU A 64 -16.52 -9.33 -6.71
C GLU A 64 -17.34 -8.20 -6.08
N HIS A 65 -16.68 -7.25 -5.38
CA HIS A 65 -17.32 -6.06 -4.81
C HIS A 65 -17.36 -4.87 -5.79
N GLY A 66 -17.08 -5.10 -7.08
CA GLY A 66 -17.24 -4.13 -8.16
C GLY A 66 -16.05 -3.20 -8.37
N PHE A 67 -14.89 -3.44 -7.74
CA PHE A 67 -13.69 -2.65 -8.00
C PHE A 67 -13.06 -3.04 -9.34
N GLY A 68 -12.58 -2.04 -10.09
CA GLY A 68 -11.55 -2.29 -11.09
C GLY A 68 -10.27 -2.72 -10.38
N VAL A 69 -9.75 -3.92 -10.69
CA VAL A 69 -8.50 -4.45 -10.09
C VAL A 69 -7.48 -4.77 -11.17
N THR A 70 -6.23 -4.39 -10.95
CA THR A 70 -5.05 -4.82 -11.69
C THR A 70 -4.18 -5.62 -10.72
N TYR A 71 -4.07 -6.92 -10.97
CA TYR A 71 -3.27 -7.82 -10.15
C TYR A 71 -2.07 -8.35 -10.93
N ILE A 72 -0.86 -8.14 -10.39
CA ILE A 72 0.39 -8.58 -11.01
C ILE A 72 0.99 -9.71 -10.20
N LYS A 73 1.00 -10.92 -10.78
CA LYS A 73 1.61 -12.11 -10.18
C LYS A 73 3.14 -12.05 -10.25
N TYR A 74 3.79 -12.76 -9.34
CA TYR A 74 5.23 -12.79 -9.16
C TYR A 74 5.98 -13.29 -10.40
N ASP A 75 5.41 -14.26 -11.09
CA ASP A 75 5.93 -14.92 -12.29
C ASP A 75 5.39 -14.31 -13.59
N SER A 76 4.61 -13.22 -13.52
CA SER A 76 4.05 -12.57 -14.70
C SER A 76 5.15 -11.90 -15.54
N ALA A 77 5.07 -12.05 -16.86
CA ALA A 77 5.92 -11.31 -17.80
C ALA A 77 5.69 -9.78 -17.72
N GLU A 78 4.55 -9.33 -17.20
CA GLU A 78 4.26 -7.90 -17.00
C GLU A 78 4.87 -7.34 -15.70
N ASN A 79 5.40 -8.19 -14.83
CA ASN A 79 5.93 -7.78 -13.54
C ASN A 79 7.20 -6.95 -13.69
N LYS A 80 7.22 -5.76 -13.10
CA LYS A 80 8.36 -4.82 -13.18
C LYS A 80 9.36 -4.93 -12.03
N GLY A 81 9.15 -5.84 -11.10
CA GLY A 81 10.11 -6.18 -10.05
C GLY A 81 10.07 -5.26 -8.82
N SER A 82 9.51 -4.06 -8.91
CA SER A 82 9.27 -3.13 -7.79
C SER A 82 7.88 -2.48 -7.86
N LEU A 83 7.40 -1.95 -6.74
CA LEU A 83 6.12 -1.24 -6.68
C LEU A 83 6.14 0.05 -7.51
N LEU A 84 7.24 0.81 -7.45
CA LEU A 84 7.39 2.06 -8.20
C LEU A 84 7.37 1.81 -9.71
N GLU A 85 8.14 0.82 -10.20
CA GLU A 85 8.16 0.51 -11.63
C GLU A 85 6.82 -0.10 -12.09
N GLN A 86 6.13 -0.82 -11.20
CA GLN A 86 4.81 -1.33 -11.52
C GLN A 86 3.77 -0.19 -11.63
N ILE A 87 3.82 0.79 -10.73
CA ILE A 87 2.98 2.00 -10.83
C ILE A 87 3.29 2.75 -12.12
N LYS A 88 4.55 3.03 -12.43
CA LYS A 88 4.93 3.70 -13.69
C LYS A 88 4.35 2.99 -14.91
N HIS A 89 4.49 1.67 -14.96
CA HIS A 89 3.97 0.86 -16.06
C HIS A 89 2.44 0.91 -16.14
N THR A 90 1.74 0.90 -15.00
CA THR A 90 0.28 1.02 -14.97
C THR A 90 -0.21 2.42 -15.35
N LEU A 91 0.48 3.47 -14.89
CA LEU A 91 0.21 4.86 -15.28
C LEU A 91 0.41 5.07 -16.78
N ALA A 92 1.44 4.46 -17.39
CA ALA A 92 1.68 4.58 -18.83
C ALA A 92 0.62 3.86 -19.70
N LYS A 93 -0.09 2.87 -19.15
CA LYS A 93 -1.12 2.08 -19.85
C LYS A 93 -2.53 2.66 -19.73
N GLY A 94 -2.76 3.63 -18.85
CA GLY A 94 -4.09 4.16 -18.56
C GLY A 94 -4.07 5.67 -18.33
N SER A 95 -5.25 6.27 -18.24
CA SER A 95 -5.39 7.69 -17.96
C SER A 95 -5.66 7.88 -16.47
N PHE A 96 -4.61 7.86 -15.65
CA PHE A 96 -4.69 8.17 -14.22
C PHE A 96 -4.03 9.51 -13.95
N ASP A 97 -4.67 10.33 -13.13
CA ASP A 97 -4.17 11.65 -12.76
C ASP A 97 -3.73 11.73 -11.29
N HIS A 98 -3.91 10.65 -10.52
CA HIS A 98 -3.58 10.61 -9.10
C HIS A 98 -3.19 9.20 -8.63
N VAL A 99 -2.29 9.11 -7.66
CA VAL A 99 -1.97 7.85 -6.96
C VAL A 99 -2.34 7.98 -5.49
N LYS A 100 -3.06 7.00 -4.95
CA LYS A 100 -3.35 6.89 -3.51
C LYS A 100 -2.77 5.61 -2.93
N VAL A 101 -2.29 5.68 -1.69
CA VAL A 101 -1.80 4.53 -0.94
C VAL A 101 -1.99 4.78 0.55
N THR A 102 -2.34 3.76 1.33
CA THR A 102 -2.30 3.85 2.79
C THR A 102 -0.84 3.80 3.25
N MET A 103 -0.50 4.54 4.31
CA MET A 103 0.84 4.61 4.86
C MET A 103 1.46 3.20 5.06
N PRO A 104 2.67 2.95 4.52
CA PRO A 104 3.32 1.65 4.66
C PRO A 104 3.84 1.43 6.09
N GLY A 105 3.86 0.18 6.54
CA GLY A 105 4.37 -0.20 7.86
C GLY A 105 5.91 -0.25 7.99
N GLU A 106 6.66 0.05 6.92
CA GLU A 106 8.13 0.03 6.91
C GLU A 106 8.73 1.38 6.53
N TYR A 107 9.70 1.85 7.33
CA TYR A 107 10.38 3.13 7.08
C TYR A 107 11.09 3.20 5.72
N ARG A 108 11.72 2.09 5.27
CA ARG A 108 12.35 1.99 3.93
C ARG A 108 11.34 2.35 2.84
N LEU A 109 10.18 1.71 2.87
CA LEU A 109 9.15 1.89 1.86
C LEU A 109 8.50 3.26 1.99
N TYR A 110 8.24 3.75 3.20
CA TYR A 110 7.74 5.11 3.43
C TYR A 110 8.66 6.17 2.81
N LYS A 111 9.99 6.08 3.06
CA LYS A 111 10.97 7.01 2.49
C LYS A 111 11.04 6.95 0.97
N SER A 112 10.91 5.76 0.39
CA SER A 112 10.77 5.57 -1.06
C SER A 112 9.51 6.26 -1.59
N MET A 113 8.34 6.01 -0.98
CA MET A 113 7.06 6.59 -1.39
C MET A 113 7.01 8.12 -1.33
N GLN A 114 7.68 8.74 -0.35
CA GLN A 114 7.79 10.20 -0.27
C GLN A 114 8.45 10.84 -1.50
N GLN A 115 9.23 10.08 -2.26
CA GLN A 115 9.90 10.55 -3.47
C GLN A 115 9.10 10.27 -4.75
N TRP A 116 8.05 9.45 -4.69
CA TRP A 116 7.36 8.95 -5.89
C TRP A 116 6.71 10.05 -6.71
N GLN A 117 6.11 11.07 -6.09
CA GLN A 117 5.49 12.18 -6.83
C GLN A 117 6.46 12.87 -7.79
N GLN A 118 7.73 13.00 -7.41
CA GLN A 118 8.78 13.63 -8.24
C GLN A 118 9.14 12.79 -9.47
N VAL A 119 8.91 11.47 -9.40
CA VAL A 119 9.29 10.52 -10.44
C VAL A 119 8.09 10.10 -11.31
N LEU A 120 6.89 10.12 -10.75
CA LEU A 120 5.65 9.69 -11.42
C LEU A 120 4.95 10.82 -12.20
N ASN A 121 5.29 12.08 -11.94
CA ASN A 121 4.65 13.27 -12.54
C ASN A 121 3.12 13.34 -12.35
N VAL A 122 2.60 12.61 -11.37
CA VAL A 122 1.22 12.70 -10.87
C VAL A 122 1.28 12.86 -9.36
N PRO A 123 0.32 13.56 -8.73
CA PRO A 123 0.29 13.66 -7.27
C PRO A 123 0.17 12.28 -6.63
N VAL A 124 0.89 12.09 -5.51
CA VAL A 124 0.87 10.86 -4.72
C VAL A 124 0.39 11.22 -3.32
N THR A 125 -0.77 10.70 -2.92
CA THR A 125 -1.29 10.84 -1.57
C THR A 125 -1.01 9.59 -0.77
N ILE A 126 -0.28 9.76 0.34
CA ILE A 126 -0.11 8.74 1.37
C ILE A 126 -1.13 9.07 2.47
N GLU A 127 -2.18 8.26 2.57
CA GLU A 127 -3.22 8.43 3.60
C GLU A 127 -2.81 7.71 4.89
N ASP A 128 -3.21 8.24 6.04
CA ASP A 128 -2.96 7.59 7.33
C ASP A 128 -3.60 6.19 7.39
N ASP A 129 -3.06 5.34 8.26
CA ASP A 129 -3.60 4.00 8.48
C ASP A 129 -4.50 3.98 9.73
N PRO A 130 -5.84 4.06 9.57
CA PRO A 130 -6.77 4.12 10.69
C PRO A 130 -6.94 2.77 11.42
N ARG A 131 -6.20 1.73 11.01
CA ARG A 131 -6.17 0.45 11.75
C ARG A 131 -5.39 0.58 13.05
N PHE A 132 -4.58 1.63 13.21
CA PHE A 132 -3.91 1.98 14.46
C PHE A 132 -4.76 2.98 15.27
N LEU A 133 -4.79 2.79 16.60
CA LEU A 133 -5.54 3.66 17.51
C LEU A 133 -4.93 5.05 17.69
N ALA A 134 -3.61 5.16 17.49
CA ALA A 134 -2.88 6.41 17.59
C ALA A 134 -2.18 6.68 16.26
N THR A 135 -2.39 7.89 15.76
CA THR A 135 -1.64 8.44 14.64
C THR A 135 -0.18 8.67 15.03
N ILE A 136 0.68 8.88 14.03
CA ILE A 136 2.08 9.24 14.27
C ILE A 136 2.18 10.53 15.08
N ASP A 137 1.32 11.52 14.80
CA ASP A 137 1.40 12.82 15.47
C ASP A 137 0.85 12.77 16.90
N GLU A 138 -0.20 12.00 17.17
CA GLU A 138 -0.65 11.73 18.54
C GLU A 138 0.42 11.00 19.34
N PHE A 139 1.11 10.01 18.74
CA PHE A 139 2.19 9.31 19.41
C PHE A 139 3.39 10.23 19.67
N LYS A 140 3.76 11.11 18.73
CA LYS A 140 4.79 12.13 18.93
C LYS A 140 4.42 13.07 20.08
N GLN A 141 3.18 13.56 20.11
CA GLN A 141 2.69 14.43 21.18
C GLN A 141 2.69 13.72 22.53
N TRP A 142 2.27 12.45 22.58
CA TRP A 142 2.37 11.64 23.79
C TRP A 142 3.82 11.49 24.24
N ALA A 143 4.76 11.25 23.31
CA ALA A 143 6.17 11.01 23.62
C ALA A 143 6.95 12.28 24.03
N ASP A 144 6.49 13.47 23.61
CA ASP A 144 7.19 14.73 23.82
C ASP A 144 7.40 15.04 25.32
N GLY A 145 8.59 15.55 25.65
CA GLY A 145 8.99 15.89 27.02
C GLY A 145 9.16 14.71 28.00
N ARG A 146 8.86 13.46 27.60
CA ARG A 146 9.01 12.28 28.48
C ARG A 146 10.46 11.81 28.52
N LYS A 147 10.97 11.56 29.73
CA LYS A 147 12.33 11.02 29.94
C LYS A 147 12.44 9.51 29.78
N GLN A 148 11.33 8.79 29.89
CA GLN A 148 11.25 7.34 29.77
C GLN A 148 9.95 6.93 29.09
N TYR A 149 10.03 5.92 28.22
CA TYR A 149 8.87 5.34 27.55
C TYR A 149 8.52 4.00 28.22
N ARG A 150 7.30 3.90 28.76
CA ARG A 150 6.76 2.65 29.33
C ARG A 150 5.41 2.37 28.68
N MET A 151 5.24 1.14 28.17
CA MET A 151 4.01 0.73 27.49
C MET A 151 2.77 0.94 28.37
N GLU A 152 2.88 0.69 29.68
CA GLU A 152 1.81 0.97 30.65
C GLU A 152 1.24 2.40 30.56
N PHE A 153 2.10 3.41 30.34
CA PHE A 153 1.65 4.82 30.26
C PHE A 153 1.10 5.20 28.89
N PHE A 154 1.35 4.39 27.86
CA PHE A 154 0.70 4.54 26.56
C PHE A 154 -0.65 3.80 26.52
N TYR A 155 -0.74 2.69 27.25
CA TYR A 155 -1.93 1.84 27.30
C TYR A 155 -3.11 2.44 28.08
N ARG A 156 -2.82 3.17 29.17
CA ARG A 156 -3.84 3.89 29.97
C ARG A 156 -4.41 5.07 29.21
#